data_AF-A0A672MQJ6-F1
#
_entry.id   AF-A0A672MQJ6-F1
#
_cell.length_a   1.000
_cell.length_b   1.000
_cell.length_c   1.000
_cell.angle_alpha   90.00
_cell.angle_beta   90.00
_cell.angle_gamma   90.00
#
_symmetry.space_group_name_H-M   'P 1'
#
loop_
_entity.id
_entity.type
_entity.pdbx_description
1 polymer ?
#
loop_
_entity_poly.entity_id
_entity_poly.type
_entity_poly.pdbx_seq_one_letter_code
_entity_poly.pdbx_strand_id
1 'polypeptide(L)'
;MTRRANQCSRSVCTNHMTRLHPNSHTTLLYALIGKADSTKTKVTLSSKDKDKGKKNKSAHSTDWSEDKKNDSDGGKNTSEIKRNEKGQLVFKDHPEFTPNMSPKEVLQAGSFGGTYFRPIYSSITKQHYKDVWQEIPKDWLDGLNISKQVASSTYRENVNTYNVKCGGSLDMWESSGWIVPQDPYGWFQWYCRFYQGRRTEDDARQISRWAKCAGVKGRWRQNLITKVVRSGCVYDNPSVSPVVRQTLQHWGYKLTLEDYKEGAKRVKPK
;
A
#
# COMPACT_ATOMS: atom_id res chain seq x y z
N MET A 1 19.65 -25.42 72.18
CA MET A 1 18.68 -25.05 71.12
C MET A 1 18.78 -23.54 70.91
N THR A 2 19.74 -23.07 70.11
CA THR A 2 19.65 -22.65 68.69
C THR A 2 19.08 -21.22 68.48
N ARG A 3 20.02 -20.29 68.19
CA ARG A 3 19.98 -19.08 67.31
C ARG A 3 18.98 -17.94 67.63
N ARG A 4 19.44 -16.68 67.85
CA ARG A 4 19.92 -15.63 66.88
C ARG A 4 18.85 -15.30 65.81
N ALA A 5 18.51 -14.06 65.49
CA ALA A 5 19.37 -12.95 65.03
C ALA A 5 18.53 -11.63 64.99
N ASN A 6 19.05 -10.50 65.47
CA ASN A 6 19.74 -9.37 64.80
C ASN A 6 18.93 -8.32 64.00
N GLN A 7 19.33 -7.09 64.31
CA GLN A 7 19.00 -5.74 63.83
C GLN A 7 19.50 -5.39 62.41
N CYS A 8 18.68 -4.56 61.75
CA CYS A 8 18.93 -3.18 61.26
C CYS A 8 20.00 -2.85 60.18
N SER A 9 19.46 -2.12 59.18
CA SER A 9 19.96 -0.93 58.47
C SER A 9 20.97 -0.96 57.31
N ARG A 10 20.73 0.05 56.47
CA ARG A 10 21.22 0.35 55.11
C ARG A 10 22.71 0.68 55.03
N SER A 11 23.31 0.38 53.88
CA SER A 11 24.43 1.15 53.31
C SER A 11 24.41 1.09 51.78
N VAL A 12 24.87 2.19 51.17
CA VAL A 12 25.00 2.50 49.75
C VAL A 12 26.32 1.94 49.23
N CYS A 13 26.37 1.45 47.98
CA CYS A 13 27.61 1.38 47.21
C CYS A 13 27.36 1.36 45.69
N THR A 14 28.17 2.15 45.01
CA THR A 14 28.38 2.33 43.56
C THR A 14 28.97 1.10 42.86
N ASN A 15 28.62 0.83 41.59
CA ASN A 15 29.55 0.84 40.43
C ASN A 15 29.05 0.09 39.17
N HIS A 16 29.43 0.68 38.04
CA HIS A 16 29.88 0.09 36.77
C HIS A 16 28.90 -0.29 35.63
N MET A 17 29.31 0.19 34.45
CA MET A 17 28.77 -0.02 33.12
C MET A 17 28.79 -1.49 32.69
N THR A 18 27.75 -1.93 31.98
CA THR A 18 27.91 -2.87 30.85
C THR A 18 26.82 -2.64 29.81
N ARG A 19 27.25 -2.51 28.57
CA ARG A 19 26.43 -2.42 27.35
C ARG A 19 25.55 -3.66 27.21
N LEU A 20 24.27 -3.51 26.87
CA LEU A 20 23.49 -4.55 26.20
C LEU A 20 22.56 -3.94 25.13
N HIS A 21 22.46 -4.67 24.04
CA HIS A 21 21.95 -4.34 22.72
C HIS A 21 20.47 -3.88 22.67
N PRO A 22 20.09 -3.04 21.69
CA PRO A 22 18.68 -2.84 21.35
C PRO A 22 18.13 -4.08 20.63
N ASN A 23 17.07 -4.65 21.20
CA ASN A 23 16.26 -5.73 20.63
C ASN A 23 15.72 -5.34 19.24
N SER A 24 16.34 -5.88 18.19
CA SER A 24 15.94 -5.77 16.79
C SER A 24 14.98 -6.90 16.41
N HIS A 25 13.73 -6.85 16.87
CA HIS A 25 12.68 -7.76 16.38
C HIS A 25 11.39 -7.00 16.08
N THR A 26 11.37 -6.15 15.05
CA THR A 26 10.11 -5.65 14.48
C THR A 26 10.15 -5.34 12.97
N THR A 27 11.08 -5.93 12.20
CA THR A 27 11.25 -5.58 10.77
C THR A 27 10.85 -6.68 9.77
N LEU A 28 10.27 -7.81 10.18
CA LEU A 28 9.92 -8.89 9.25
C LEU A 28 8.46 -9.36 9.42
N LEU A 29 7.52 -8.64 8.80
CA LEU A 29 6.14 -9.14 8.63
C LEU A 29 5.49 -8.83 7.27
N TYR A 30 6.26 -8.44 6.26
CA TYR A 30 5.77 -8.23 4.90
C TYR A 30 6.52 -9.09 3.89
N ALA A 31 6.21 -10.39 3.82
CA ALA A 31 6.41 -11.21 2.62
C ALA A 31 5.91 -12.64 2.89
N LEU A 32 4.61 -12.92 2.71
CA LEU A 32 4.13 -14.27 2.39
C LEU A 32 2.77 -14.13 1.69
N ILE A 33 2.81 -13.80 0.40
CA ILE A 33 1.73 -14.09 -0.55
C ILE A 33 2.39 -14.58 -1.85
N GLY A 34 2.34 -15.90 -2.06
CA GLY A 34 2.38 -16.56 -3.38
C GLY A 34 3.74 -16.79 -4.03
N LYS A 35 4.36 -17.96 -3.79
CA LYS A 35 5.14 -18.65 -4.82
C LYS A 35 4.15 -19.52 -5.60
N ALA A 36 4.07 -19.33 -6.91
CA ALA A 36 3.42 -20.25 -7.84
C ALA A 36 4.44 -20.59 -8.92
N ASP A 37 4.60 -21.89 -9.16
CA ASP A 37 5.54 -22.49 -10.10
C ASP A 37 5.29 -22.03 -11.54
N SER A 38 6.36 -21.64 -12.24
CA SER A 38 6.37 -21.56 -13.69
C SER A 38 7.39 -22.56 -14.23
N THR A 39 6.90 -23.66 -14.79
CA THR A 39 7.69 -24.60 -15.60
C THR A 39 8.15 -23.91 -16.88
N LYS A 40 9.48 -23.82 -17.07
CA LYS A 40 10.14 -23.33 -18.28
C LYS A 40 10.00 -24.36 -19.42
N THR A 41 9.42 -23.96 -20.55
CA THR A 41 9.61 -24.64 -21.83
C THR A 41 10.60 -23.85 -22.67
N LYS A 42 11.65 -24.54 -23.11
CA LYS A 42 12.81 -24.07 -23.87
C LYS A 42 12.47 -24.14 -25.36
N VAL A 43 12.66 -23.07 -26.11
CA VAL A 43 12.72 -23.12 -27.59
C VAL A 43 13.98 -22.40 -28.03
N THR A 44 14.79 -23.11 -28.83
CA THR A 44 16.10 -22.71 -29.32
C THR A 44 16.00 -22.13 -30.74
N LEU A 45 16.87 -21.16 -30.96
CA LEU A 45 17.24 -20.39 -32.16
C LEU A 45 17.23 -21.09 -33.53
N SER A 46 17.04 -20.28 -34.57
CA SER A 46 17.84 -20.35 -35.80
C SER A 46 17.93 -18.98 -36.49
N SER A 47 19.14 -18.65 -36.95
CA SER A 47 19.58 -17.40 -37.56
C SER A 47 19.84 -17.57 -39.06
N LYS A 48 19.72 -16.48 -39.84
CA LYS A 48 20.43 -16.09 -41.08
C LYS A 48 19.56 -15.07 -41.86
N ASP A 49 20.01 -14.07 -42.59
CA ASP A 49 21.28 -13.33 -42.75
C ASP A 49 21.00 -12.22 -43.81
N LYS A 50 21.74 -11.10 -43.77
CA LYS A 50 22.05 -10.13 -44.87
C LYS A 50 20.90 -9.22 -45.40
N ASP A 51 21.10 -8.00 -45.88
CA ASP A 51 22.18 -6.99 -45.94
C ASP A 51 21.57 -5.73 -46.64
N LYS A 52 22.27 -4.59 -46.54
CA LYS A 52 22.19 -3.34 -47.33
C LYS A 52 21.25 -2.22 -46.89
N GLY A 53 21.89 -1.07 -46.64
CA GLY A 53 21.30 0.16 -46.13
C GLY A 53 21.08 1.27 -47.16
N LYS A 54 20.69 2.44 -46.65
CA LYS A 54 20.96 3.76 -47.24
C LYS A 54 20.67 4.86 -46.22
N LYS A 55 21.63 5.77 -46.09
CA LYS A 55 21.52 7.06 -45.37
C LYS A 55 20.52 7.96 -46.09
N ASN A 56 19.83 8.84 -45.35
CA ASN A 56 19.83 10.27 -45.65
C ASN A 56 19.46 11.12 -44.42
N LYS A 57 20.20 12.22 -44.29
CA LYS A 57 20.03 13.33 -43.36
C LYS A 57 19.38 14.49 -44.12
N SER A 58 18.52 15.28 -43.46
CA SER A 58 18.29 16.70 -43.75
C SER A 58 17.63 17.36 -42.54
N ALA A 59 18.30 18.35 -41.91
CA ALA A 59 17.94 19.78 -41.85
C ALA A 59 16.85 20.09 -40.80
N HIS A 60 17.15 20.65 -39.63
CA HIS A 60 17.38 22.09 -39.32
C HIS A 60 16.21 23.00 -39.72
N SER A 61 15.39 23.44 -38.75
CA SER A 61 15.09 24.85 -38.46
C SER A 61 13.90 24.98 -37.49
N THR A 62 14.01 26.01 -36.67
CA THR A 62 13.09 26.63 -35.71
C THR A 62 11.66 26.84 -36.20
N ASP A 63 10.67 26.76 -35.29
CA ASP A 63 9.81 27.90 -34.95
C ASP A 63 8.96 27.66 -33.69
N TRP A 64 8.82 28.69 -32.87
CA TRP A 64 7.89 28.80 -31.76
C TRP A 64 6.56 29.35 -32.29
N SER A 65 5.44 28.78 -31.85
CA SER A 65 4.15 29.48 -31.92
C SER A 65 3.26 29.05 -30.76
N GLU A 66 2.79 30.05 -30.04
CA GLU A 66 1.93 29.98 -28.87
C GLU A 66 0.49 29.55 -29.20
N ASP A 67 -0.19 29.13 -28.13
CA ASP A 67 -1.63 29.17 -27.90
C ASP A 67 -2.56 28.36 -28.79
N LYS A 68 -3.00 27.21 -28.24
CA LYS A 68 -4.44 26.97 -27.99
C LYS A 68 -4.64 26.21 -26.68
N LYS A 69 -5.27 26.91 -25.72
CA LYS A 69 -6.01 26.31 -24.60
C LYS A 69 -6.96 25.24 -25.15
N ASN A 70 -6.79 24.01 -24.69
CA ASN A 70 -7.85 23.02 -24.68
C ASN A 70 -7.92 22.48 -23.25
N ASP A 71 -8.76 23.12 -22.45
CA ASP A 71 -9.37 22.53 -21.28
C ASP A 71 -10.23 21.36 -21.76
N SER A 72 -9.63 20.18 -21.92
CA SER A 72 -10.36 18.93 -21.98
C SER A 72 -10.49 18.41 -20.56
N ASP A 73 -11.57 18.84 -19.91
CA ASP A 73 -12.17 18.21 -18.74
C ASP A 73 -12.26 16.69 -18.96
N GLY A 74 -11.30 15.97 -18.37
CA GLY A 74 -11.22 14.51 -18.37
C GLY A 74 -12.04 13.89 -17.24
N GLY A 75 -13.08 14.57 -16.75
CA GLY A 75 -13.99 14.07 -15.73
C GLY A 75 -14.92 12.97 -16.25
N LYS A 76 -14.41 11.77 -16.54
CA LYS A 76 -15.29 10.59 -16.76
C LYS A 76 -15.84 10.09 -15.42
N ASN A 77 -17.10 10.45 -15.16
CA ASN A 77 -18.08 9.96 -14.20
C ASN A 77 -17.62 8.84 -13.23
N THR A 78 -17.10 9.24 -12.06
CA THR A 78 -17.11 8.40 -10.84
C THR A 78 -18.53 8.28 -10.23
N SER A 79 -19.51 9.00 -10.78
CA SER A 79 -20.90 9.08 -10.30
C SER A 79 -21.65 7.75 -10.32
N GLU A 80 -21.13 6.72 -11.00
CA GLU A 80 -21.75 5.38 -11.03
C GLU A 80 -21.34 4.44 -9.90
N ILE A 81 -20.23 4.71 -9.18
CA ILE A 81 -19.76 3.80 -8.13
C ILE A 81 -20.60 4.01 -6.88
N LYS A 82 -21.55 3.11 -6.67
CA LYS A 82 -22.42 3.10 -5.50
C LYS A 82 -21.79 2.32 -4.36
N ARG A 83 -22.22 2.64 -3.14
CA ARG A 83 -21.98 1.81 -1.96
C ARG A 83 -23.18 0.92 -1.69
N ASN A 84 -22.94 -0.30 -1.24
CA ASN A 84 -23.99 -1.15 -0.67
C ASN A 84 -24.34 -0.72 0.76
N GLU A 85 -25.34 -1.38 1.36
CA GLU A 85 -25.80 -1.13 2.74
C GLU A 85 -24.69 -1.30 3.80
N LYS A 86 -23.63 -2.06 3.47
CA LYS A 86 -22.45 -2.27 4.33
C LYS A 86 -21.36 -1.20 4.14
N GLY A 87 -21.64 -0.17 3.33
CA GLY A 87 -20.71 0.89 3.00
C GLY A 87 -19.57 0.47 2.07
N GLN A 88 -19.65 -0.71 1.42
CA GLN A 88 -18.64 -1.19 0.48
C GLN A 88 -18.91 -0.65 -0.91
N LEU A 89 -17.86 -0.29 -1.64
CA LEU A 89 -17.94 0.09 -3.05
C LEU A 89 -18.32 -1.13 -3.89
N VAL A 90 -19.22 -0.94 -4.85
CA VAL A 90 -19.69 -2.00 -5.75
C VAL A 90 -19.36 -1.61 -7.19
N PHE A 91 -18.63 -2.50 -7.86
CA PHE A 91 -18.29 -2.40 -9.27
C PHE A 91 -19.09 -3.47 -10.01
N LYS A 92 -19.93 -3.08 -10.98
CA LYS A 92 -20.85 -4.00 -11.68
C LYS A 92 -20.12 -5.14 -12.40
N ASP A 93 -18.96 -4.82 -12.95
CA ASP A 93 -18.08 -5.72 -13.70
C ASP A 93 -17.12 -6.53 -12.82
N HIS A 94 -16.94 -6.13 -11.56
CA HIS A 94 -16.10 -6.81 -10.57
C HIS A 94 -16.78 -6.88 -9.20
N PRO A 95 -17.92 -7.59 -9.07
CA PRO A 95 -18.70 -7.63 -7.84
C PRO A 95 -17.96 -8.29 -6.65
N GLU A 96 -16.90 -9.05 -6.91
CA GLU A 96 -16.03 -9.66 -5.90
C GLU A 96 -15.05 -8.67 -5.24
N PHE A 97 -14.83 -7.51 -5.86
CA PHE A 97 -13.95 -6.47 -5.36
C PHE A 97 -14.75 -5.40 -4.61
N THR A 98 -14.79 -5.52 -3.28
CA THR A 98 -15.65 -4.67 -2.43
C THR A 98 -14.87 -3.91 -1.35
N PRO A 99 -13.89 -3.05 -1.72
CA PRO A 99 -13.25 -2.17 -0.75
C PRO A 99 -14.28 -1.22 -0.12
N ASN A 100 -14.08 -0.82 1.14
CA ASN A 100 -14.96 0.15 1.80
C ASN A 100 -14.33 1.54 1.95
N MET A 101 -13.11 1.73 1.42
CA MET A 101 -12.51 3.04 1.23
C MET A 101 -12.19 3.28 -0.24
N SER A 102 -12.67 4.39 -0.78
CA SER A 102 -12.30 4.93 -2.09
C SER A 102 -10.84 5.40 -2.09
N PRO A 103 -10.21 5.56 -3.26
CA PRO A 103 -8.86 6.11 -3.31
C PRO A 103 -8.77 7.53 -2.70
N LYS A 104 -9.81 8.36 -2.90
CA LYS A 104 -9.95 9.66 -2.22
C LYS A 104 -9.82 9.52 -0.71
N GLU A 105 -10.61 8.63 -0.10
CA GLU A 105 -10.60 8.42 1.35
C GLU A 105 -9.27 7.86 1.86
N VAL A 106 -8.61 6.98 1.09
CA VAL A 106 -7.27 6.45 1.45
C VAL A 106 -6.22 7.56 1.42
N LEU A 107 -6.23 8.42 0.40
CA LEU A 107 -5.32 9.57 0.32
C LEU A 107 -5.56 10.57 1.46
N GLN A 108 -6.82 10.94 1.67
CA GLN A 108 -7.23 11.88 2.71
C GLN A 108 -6.92 11.38 4.12
N ALA A 109 -6.95 10.07 4.33
CA ALA A 109 -6.54 9.43 5.58
C ALA A 109 -5.01 9.44 5.82
N GLY A 110 -4.22 9.92 4.85
CA GLY A 110 -2.77 10.01 4.93
C GLY A 110 -2.08 8.66 4.91
N SER A 111 -2.67 7.65 4.26
CA SER A 111 -2.32 6.24 4.47
C SER A 111 -0.88 5.84 4.20
N PHE A 112 -0.08 6.66 3.52
CA PHE A 112 1.25 6.28 3.03
C PHE A 112 2.38 7.18 3.54
N GLY A 113 2.19 7.82 4.70
CA GLY A 113 3.20 8.66 5.35
C GLY A 113 3.63 9.85 4.50
N GLY A 114 2.78 10.24 3.54
CA GLY A 114 3.00 11.32 2.60
C GLY A 114 3.84 11.01 1.36
N THR A 115 4.23 9.74 1.13
CA THR A 115 5.27 9.41 0.15
C THR A 115 4.81 8.54 -1.01
N TYR A 116 3.50 8.31 -1.16
CA TYR A 116 3.03 7.37 -2.16
C TYR A 116 3.44 7.81 -3.56
N PHE A 117 3.17 9.07 -3.94
CA PHE A 117 3.52 9.64 -5.24
C PHE A 117 4.82 10.46 -5.18
N ARG A 118 5.76 10.07 -4.32
CA ARG A 118 7.10 10.69 -4.29
C ARG A 118 7.83 10.51 -5.63
N PRO A 119 8.83 11.33 -5.95
CA PRO A 119 9.72 11.04 -7.07
C PRO A 119 10.41 9.67 -6.91
N ILE A 120 10.37 8.84 -7.95
CA ILE A 120 11.00 7.50 -7.95
C ILE A 120 11.78 7.28 -9.24
N TYR A 121 12.76 6.38 -9.16
CA TYR A 121 13.24 5.63 -10.33
C TYR A 121 12.64 4.24 -10.26
N SER A 122 11.97 3.78 -11.32
CA SER A 122 11.46 2.41 -11.39
C SER A 122 12.49 1.51 -12.06
N SER A 123 12.91 0.46 -11.36
CA SER A 123 13.79 -0.56 -11.94
C SER A 123 13.06 -1.43 -12.97
N ILE A 124 11.72 -1.44 -12.95
CA ILE A 124 10.88 -2.20 -13.89
C ILE A 124 10.82 -1.51 -15.25
N THR A 125 10.52 -0.20 -15.29
CA THR A 125 10.40 0.54 -16.56
C THR A 125 11.69 1.25 -16.97
N LYS A 126 12.71 1.29 -16.10
CA LYS A 126 13.97 2.03 -16.29
C LYS A 126 13.75 3.54 -16.51
N GLN A 127 12.76 4.12 -15.83
CA GLN A 127 12.40 5.53 -15.97
C GLN A 127 12.28 6.23 -14.61
N HIS A 128 12.48 7.54 -14.63
CA HIS A 128 12.18 8.43 -13.51
C HIS A 128 10.74 8.93 -13.61
N TYR A 129 10.00 8.81 -12.51
CA TYR A 129 8.66 9.35 -12.37
C TYR A 129 8.64 10.42 -11.30
N LYS A 130 7.93 11.51 -11.59
CA LYS A 130 7.58 12.59 -10.67
C LYS A 130 6.21 13.12 -11.04
N ASP A 131 5.55 13.77 -10.10
CA ASP A 131 4.28 14.47 -10.33
C ASP A 131 3.11 13.61 -10.85
N VAL A 132 3.21 12.28 -10.71
CA VAL A 132 2.17 11.30 -11.11
C VAL A 132 0.86 11.50 -10.33
N TRP A 133 0.91 12.17 -9.18
CA TRP A 133 -0.29 12.61 -8.45
C TRP A 133 -1.16 13.61 -9.24
N GLN A 134 -0.68 14.17 -10.36
CA GLN A 134 -1.53 15.01 -11.23
C GLN A 134 -2.54 14.19 -12.04
N GLU A 135 -2.39 12.86 -12.10
CA GLU A 135 -3.34 11.97 -12.77
C GLU A 135 -4.63 11.74 -11.97
N ILE A 136 -4.66 12.08 -10.67
CA ILE A 136 -5.85 11.88 -9.84
C ILE A 136 -6.73 13.14 -9.84
N PRO A 137 -8.06 12.99 -9.65
CA PRO A 137 -8.98 14.11 -9.61
C PRO A 137 -8.57 15.16 -8.57
N LYS A 138 -8.66 16.44 -8.94
CA LYS A 138 -8.26 17.56 -8.08
C LYS A 138 -9.00 17.54 -6.74
N ASP A 139 -10.28 17.19 -6.75
CA ASP A 139 -11.11 17.12 -5.55
C ASP A 139 -10.65 16.05 -4.54
N TRP A 140 -9.86 15.06 -4.98
CA TRP A 140 -9.26 14.08 -4.07
C TRP A 140 -8.12 14.68 -3.26
N LEU A 141 -7.50 15.74 -3.78
CA LEU A 141 -6.37 16.45 -3.21
C LEU A 141 -6.77 17.68 -2.42
N ASP A 142 -8.04 18.08 -2.44
CA ASP A 142 -8.55 19.24 -1.71
C ASP A 142 -8.14 19.19 -0.23
N GLY A 143 -7.51 20.27 0.25
CA GLY A 143 -7.01 20.40 1.61
C GLY A 143 -5.71 19.66 1.93
N LEU A 144 -5.18 18.82 1.03
CA LEU A 144 -3.91 18.12 1.23
C LEU A 144 -2.72 18.99 0.84
N ASN A 145 -1.69 19.01 1.68
CA ASN A 145 -0.41 19.57 1.32
C ASN A 145 0.37 18.57 0.44
N ILE A 146 0.49 18.85 -0.85
CA ILE A 146 1.14 17.94 -1.81
C ILE A 146 2.56 17.55 -1.40
N SER A 147 3.40 18.52 -1.01
CA SER A 147 4.81 18.26 -0.69
C SER A 147 5.02 17.50 0.62
N LYS A 148 4.02 17.48 1.51
CA LYS A 148 4.07 16.80 2.81
C LYS A 148 3.28 15.49 2.87
N GLN A 149 2.11 15.44 2.22
CA GLN A 149 1.09 14.40 2.40
C GLN A 149 0.84 13.54 1.15
N VAL A 150 1.42 13.88 0.00
CA VAL A 150 1.16 13.16 -1.27
C VAL A 150 2.46 12.71 -1.94
N ALA A 151 3.37 13.65 -2.16
CA ALA A 151 4.57 13.48 -3.00
C ALA A 151 5.89 13.73 -2.24
N SER A 152 5.87 13.64 -0.91
CA SER A 152 7.07 13.82 -0.09
C SER A 152 8.09 12.72 -0.35
N SER A 153 9.37 13.07 -0.53
CA SER A 153 10.47 12.10 -0.54
C SER A 153 10.73 11.49 0.85
N THR A 154 10.26 12.13 1.92
CA THR A 154 10.47 11.71 3.31
C THR A 154 9.18 11.16 3.91
N TYR A 155 9.25 9.95 4.47
CA TYR A 155 8.12 9.32 5.16
C TYR A 155 7.90 9.94 6.54
N ARG A 156 6.64 10.26 6.84
CA ARG A 156 6.23 10.87 8.10
C ARG A 156 5.12 10.05 8.75
N GLU A 157 5.42 9.40 9.85
CA GLU A 157 4.46 8.53 10.54
C GLU A 157 3.26 9.32 11.06
N ASN A 158 3.45 10.56 11.48
CA ASN A 158 2.37 11.44 11.95
C ASN A 158 1.41 11.92 10.85
N VAL A 159 1.70 11.61 9.58
CA VAL A 159 0.72 11.80 8.48
C VAL A 159 -0.26 10.64 8.44
N ASN A 160 0.13 9.45 8.91
CA ASN A 160 -0.73 8.28 8.90
C ASN A 160 -1.83 8.39 9.95
N THR A 161 -3.02 7.87 9.62
CA THR A 161 -4.16 7.74 10.55
C THR A 161 -3.76 7.13 11.90
N TYR A 162 -2.89 6.11 11.90
CA TYR A 162 -2.50 5.38 13.12
C TYR A 162 -1.13 5.76 13.67
N ASN A 163 -0.49 6.84 13.17
CA ASN A 163 0.81 7.33 13.65
C ASN A 163 1.93 6.27 13.70
N VAL A 164 1.92 5.30 12.79
CA VAL A 164 2.94 4.23 12.71
C VAL A 164 3.44 4.07 11.30
N LYS A 165 4.73 3.79 11.13
CA LYS A 165 5.28 3.37 9.83
C LYS A 165 4.72 2.02 9.40
N CYS A 166 4.35 1.92 8.13
CA CYS A 166 3.75 0.73 7.53
C CYS A 166 4.12 0.64 6.06
N GLY A 167 4.21 -0.59 5.53
CA GLY A 167 4.54 -0.87 4.13
C GLY A 167 6.02 -1.13 3.88
N GLY A 168 6.32 -1.84 2.79
CA GLY A 168 7.69 -2.11 2.34
C GLY A 168 8.21 -1.07 1.33
N SER A 169 9.52 -1.13 1.06
CA SER A 169 10.20 -0.24 0.12
C SER A 169 9.82 -0.53 -1.34
N LEU A 170 9.92 0.46 -2.24
CA LEU A 170 9.68 0.24 -3.68
C LEU A 170 10.51 -0.93 -4.22
N ASP A 171 11.78 -1.00 -3.86
CA ASP A 171 12.69 -2.09 -4.23
C ASP A 171 12.17 -3.48 -3.83
N MET A 172 11.62 -3.62 -2.62
CA MET A 172 10.99 -4.87 -2.17
C MET A 172 9.77 -5.22 -3.04
N TRP A 173 8.96 -4.23 -3.44
CA TRP A 173 7.80 -4.46 -4.28
C TRP A 173 8.19 -4.82 -5.73
N GLU A 174 9.21 -4.17 -6.28
CA GLU A 174 9.73 -4.45 -7.63
C GLU A 174 10.38 -5.84 -7.68
N SER A 175 11.25 -6.18 -6.74
CA SER A 175 11.91 -7.49 -6.66
C SER A 175 10.95 -8.66 -6.39
N SER A 176 9.79 -8.40 -5.77
CA SER A 176 8.74 -9.40 -5.55
C SER A 176 7.84 -9.66 -6.78
N GLY A 177 8.06 -8.94 -7.89
CA GLY A 177 7.21 -9.04 -9.09
C GLY A 177 5.80 -8.47 -8.88
N TRP A 178 5.63 -7.54 -7.93
CA TRP A 178 4.32 -6.96 -7.63
C TRP A 178 4.03 -5.67 -8.39
N ILE A 179 5.06 -5.05 -8.95
CA ILE A 179 4.98 -3.87 -9.81
C ILE A 179 5.00 -4.33 -11.27
N VAL A 180 4.11 -3.77 -12.07
CA VAL A 180 4.03 -3.99 -13.51
C VAL A 180 4.25 -2.65 -14.23
N PRO A 181 4.78 -2.64 -15.47
CA PRO A 181 5.13 -1.39 -16.16
C PRO A 181 3.99 -0.37 -16.26
N GLN A 182 2.75 -0.84 -16.41
CA GLN A 182 1.58 0.04 -16.50
C GLN A 182 1.36 0.89 -15.23
N ASP A 183 1.73 0.39 -14.05
CA ASP A 183 1.49 1.03 -12.76
C ASP A 183 2.79 1.01 -11.93
N PRO A 184 3.76 1.90 -12.22
CA PRO A 184 5.09 1.89 -11.60
C PRO A 184 5.09 2.17 -10.08
N TYR A 185 4.02 2.74 -9.55
CA TYR A 185 3.80 2.89 -8.11
C TYR A 185 3.03 1.71 -7.49
N GLY A 186 2.56 0.76 -8.29
CA GLY A 186 1.94 -0.48 -7.85
C GLY A 186 0.46 -0.35 -7.48
N TRP A 187 0.06 -1.15 -6.49
CA TRP A 187 -1.34 -1.43 -6.14
C TRP A 187 -2.23 -0.20 -6.03
N PHE A 188 -1.83 0.84 -5.29
CA PHE A 188 -2.74 1.96 -5.05
C PHE A 188 -2.84 2.90 -6.25
N GLN A 189 -1.81 2.98 -7.11
CA GLN A 189 -1.94 3.62 -8.42
C GLN A 189 -2.89 2.83 -9.34
N TRP A 190 -2.75 1.50 -9.36
CA TRP A 190 -3.73 0.65 -10.04
C TRP A 190 -5.14 0.93 -9.53
N TYR A 191 -5.33 0.98 -8.21
CA TYR A 191 -6.64 1.22 -7.60
C TYR A 191 -7.21 2.60 -7.95
N CYS A 192 -6.39 3.66 -7.95
CA CYS A 192 -6.80 4.99 -8.39
C CYS A 192 -7.35 4.98 -9.82
N ARG A 193 -6.65 4.32 -10.75
CA ARG A 193 -7.06 4.27 -12.15
C ARG A 193 -8.22 3.31 -12.39
N PHE A 194 -8.27 2.18 -11.69
CA PHE A 194 -9.40 1.24 -11.71
C PHE A 194 -10.69 1.93 -11.24
N TYR A 195 -10.61 2.68 -10.14
CA TYR A 195 -11.73 3.46 -9.62
C TYR A 195 -12.21 4.54 -10.60
N GLN A 196 -11.31 5.11 -11.40
CA GLN A 196 -11.65 6.05 -12.47
C GLN A 196 -12.15 5.37 -13.76
N GLY A 197 -12.36 4.05 -13.76
CA GLY A 197 -12.95 3.31 -14.88
C GLY A 197 -11.95 2.62 -15.80
N ARG A 198 -10.64 2.69 -15.56
CA ARG A 198 -9.67 1.90 -16.33
C ARG A 198 -9.89 0.41 -16.07
N ARG A 199 -9.86 -0.40 -17.13
CA ARG A 199 -9.85 -1.87 -17.06
C ARG A 199 -8.69 -2.44 -17.86
N THR A 200 -7.98 -3.40 -17.30
CA THR A 200 -6.87 -4.10 -17.96
C THR A 200 -6.80 -5.56 -17.55
N GLU A 201 -5.99 -6.35 -18.25
CA GLU A 201 -5.74 -7.77 -17.91
C GLU A 201 -5.17 -7.96 -16.49
N ASP A 202 -4.57 -6.92 -15.90
CA ASP A 202 -4.00 -6.98 -14.55
C ASP A 202 -5.07 -6.95 -13.44
N ASP A 203 -6.31 -6.59 -13.75
CA ASP A 203 -7.37 -6.39 -12.78
C ASP A 203 -7.63 -7.67 -11.97
N ALA A 204 -7.70 -8.82 -12.64
CA ALA A 204 -7.91 -10.12 -11.98
C ALA A 204 -6.81 -10.42 -10.94
N ARG A 205 -5.55 -10.11 -11.26
CA ARG A 205 -4.42 -10.31 -10.34
C ARG A 205 -4.53 -9.38 -9.14
N GLN A 206 -4.82 -8.10 -9.38
CA GLN A 206 -4.88 -7.09 -8.32
C GLN A 206 -6.07 -7.33 -7.38
N ILE A 207 -7.24 -7.64 -7.92
CA ILE A 207 -8.43 -8.03 -7.14
C ILE A 207 -8.15 -9.30 -6.31
N SER A 208 -7.49 -10.31 -6.88
CA SER A 208 -7.08 -11.51 -6.14
C SER A 208 -6.15 -11.18 -4.96
N ARG A 209 -5.20 -10.25 -5.16
CA ARG A 209 -4.29 -9.80 -4.07
C ARG A 209 -5.06 -9.08 -2.98
N TRP A 210 -5.99 -8.20 -3.34
CA TRP A 210 -6.88 -7.54 -2.39
C TRP A 210 -7.70 -8.54 -1.59
N ALA A 211 -8.32 -9.53 -2.24
CA ALA A 211 -9.13 -10.54 -1.58
C ALA A 211 -8.30 -11.35 -0.55
N LYS A 212 -7.06 -11.70 -0.90
CA LYS A 212 -6.10 -12.37 0.01
C LYS A 212 -5.63 -11.48 1.15
N CYS A 213 -5.63 -10.15 0.97
CA CYS A 213 -5.20 -9.19 1.98
C CYS A 213 -6.36 -8.79 2.92
N ALA A 214 -7.38 -8.15 2.36
CA ALA A 214 -8.46 -7.43 3.05
C ALA A 214 -9.86 -8.01 2.80
N GLY A 215 -10.02 -8.92 1.84
CA GLY A 215 -11.29 -9.59 1.59
C GLY A 215 -11.80 -10.39 2.79
N VAL A 216 -13.01 -10.96 2.70
CA VAL A 216 -13.68 -11.63 3.84
C VAL A 216 -12.79 -12.69 4.50
N LYS A 217 -12.04 -13.47 3.72
CA LYS A 217 -11.07 -14.48 4.20
C LYS A 217 -9.60 -13.98 4.19
N GLY A 218 -9.41 -12.69 3.96
CA GLY A 218 -8.11 -12.05 3.81
C GLY A 218 -7.26 -12.13 5.08
N ARG A 219 -5.97 -12.40 4.90
CA ARG A 219 -4.99 -12.63 5.97
C ARG A 219 -5.00 -11.49 6.99
N TRP A 220 -4.92 -10.24 6.52
CA TRP A 220 -4.76 -9.09 7.42
C TRP A 220 -6.06 -8.69 8.08
N ARG A 221 -7.19 -8.85 7.39
CA ARG A 221 -8.52 -8.66 7.98
C ARG A 221 -8.76 -9.65 9.12
N GLN A 222 -8.52 -10.95 8.89
CA GLN A 222 -8.68 -11.96 9.94
C GLN A 222 -7.65 -11.80 11.07
N ASN A 223 -6.42 -11.36 10.75
CA ASN A 223 -5.41 -11.04 11.75
C ASN A 223 -5.87 -9.92 12.69
N LEU A 224 -6.40 -8.82 12.15
CA LEU A 224 -6.90 -7.72 12.96
C LEU A 224 -8.07 -8.15 13.84
N ILE A 225 -9.07 -8.84 13.28
CA ILE A 225 -10.23 -9.31 14.03
C ILE A 225 -9.80 -10.22 15.19
N THR A 226 -8.90 -11.18 14.94
CA THR A 226 -8.37 -12.06 15.98
C THR A 226 -7.69 -11.28 17.10
N LYS A 227 -6.91 -10.25 16.77
CA LYS A 227 -6.22 -9.41 17.76
C LYS A 227 -7.18 -8.54 18.56
N VAL A 228 -8.23 -8.01 17.92
CA VAL A 228 -9.30 -7.27 18.59
C VAL A 228 -10.04 -8.18 19.58
N VAL A 229 -10.54 -9.34 19.14
CA VAL A 229 -11.25 -10.29 20.01
C VAL A 229 -10.40 -10.64 21.23
N ARG A 230 -9.12 -11.00 21.00
CA ARG A 230 -8.20 -11.39 22.07
C ARG A 230 -7.78 -10.24 22.99
N SER A 231 -7.97 -8.99 22.58
CA SER A 231 -7.68 -7.82 23.41
C SER A 231 -8.84 -7.47 24.36
N GLY A 232 -10.07 -7.92 24.07
CA GLY A 232 -11.27 -7.51 24.79
C GLY A 232 -11.72 -6.06 24.50
N CYS A 233 -11.00 -5.31 23.66
CA CYS A 233 -11.38 -3.96 23.29
C CYS A 233 -12.50 -3.93 22.22
N VAL A 234 -13.14 -2.76 22.09
CA VAL A 234 -14.06 -2.46 20.99
C VAL A 234 -13.35 -2.51 19.62
N TYR A 235 -14.10 -2.84 18.57
CA TYR A 235 -13.57 -3.20 17.25
C TYR A 235 -12.78 -2.10 16.55
N ASP A 236 -13.08 -0.85 16.85
CA ASP A 236 -12.50 0.35 16.26
C ASP A 236 -11.40 0.98 17.13
N ASN A 237 -11.06 0.39 18.28
CA ASN A 237 -9.99 0.89 19.13
C ASN A 237 -8.66 0.99 18.34
N PRO A 238 -8.15 2.22 18.09
CA PRO A 238 -7.01 2.45 17.21
C PRO A 238 -5.69 1.91 17.78
N SER A 239 -5.60 1.76 19.11
CA SER A 239 -4.40 1.23 19.80
C SER A 239 -4.23 -0.27 19.59
N VAL A 240 -5.29 -1.00 19.20
CA VAL A 240 -5.17 -2.43 18.90
C VAL A 240 -4.60 -2.61 17.50
N SER A 241 -3.33 -3.03 17.44
CA SER A 241 -2.62 -3.38 16.20
C SER A 241 -2.61 -2.28 15.13
N PRO A 242 -2.11 -1.07 15.46
CA PRO A 242 -2.13 0.08 14.57
C PRO A 242 -1.47 -0.21 13.21
N VAL A 243 -0.38 -0.99 13.18
CA VAL A 243 0.30 -1.37 11.92
C VAL A 243 -0.59 -2.23 11.02
N VAL A 244 -1.40 -3.14 11.59
CA VAL A 244 -2.32 -3.97 10.80
C VAL A 244 -3.48 -3.12 10.27
N ARG A 245 -4.00 -2.19 11.08
CA ARG A 245 -5.02 -1.25 10.64
C ARG A 245 -4.52 -0.36 9.50
N GLN A 246 -3.29 0.16 9.63
CA GLN A 246 -2.62 0.94 8.58
C GLN A 246 -2.42 0.10 7.32
N THR A 247 -1.98 -1.16 7.47
CA THR A 247 -1.84 -2.09 6.34
C THR A 247 -3.15 -2.25 5.58
N LEU A 248 -4.25 -2.51 6.28
CA LEU A 248 -5.56 -2.66 5.65
C LEU A 248 -6.03 -1.36 4.96
N GLN A 249 -5.71 -0.20 5.53
CA GLN A 249 -6.02 1.09 4.93
C GLN A 249 -5.31 1.28 3.58
N HIS A 250 -4.05 0.83 3.45
CA HIS A 250 -3.34 0.83 2.16
C HIS A 250 -4.09 0.04 1.07
N TRP A 251 -4.87 -0.96 1.47
CA TRP A 251 -5.66 -1.83 0.60
C TRP A 251 -7.13 -1.38 0.49
N GLY A 252 -7.44 -0.13 0.83
CA GLY A 252 -8.80 0.42 0.70
C GLY A 252 -9.81 -0.22 1.66
N TYR A 253 -9.35 -0.70 2.82
CA TYR A 253 -10.22 -1.35 3.80
C TYR A 253 -10.03 -0.78 5.21
N LYS A 254 -11.15 -0.52 5.88
CA LYS A 254 -11.23 -0.26 7.33
C LYS A 254 -12.18 -1.28 7.98
N LEU A 255 -11.80 -1.82 9.14
CA LEU A 255 -12.64 -2.79 9.83
C LEU A 255 -13.96 -2.15 10.27
N THR A 256 -15.09 -2.76 9.91
CA THR A 256 -16.44 -2.37 10.33
C THR A 256 -16.93 -3.23 11.49
N LEU A 257 -17.98 -2.77 12.18
CA LEU A 257 -18.62 -3.53 13.25
C LEU A 257 -19.18 -4.87 12.75
N GLU A 258 -19.81 -4.87 11.57
CA GLU A 258 -20.40 -6.08 10.98
C GLU A 258 -19.31 -7.10 10.60
N ASP A 259 -18.25 -6.63 9.93
CA ASP A 259 -17.11 -7.47 9.57
C ASP A 259 -16.43 -8.09 10.79
N TYR A 260 -16.34 -7.32 11.88
CA TYR A 260 -15.86 -7.77 13.16
C TYR A 260 -16.77 -8.83 13.77
N LYS A 261 -18.09 -8.58 13.87
CA LYS A 261 -19.07 -9.52 14.43
C LYS A 261 -19.02 -10.86 13.71
N GLU A 262 -19.01 -10.85 12.37
CA GLU A 262 -18.94 -12.08 11.59
C GLU A 262 -17.59 -12.79 11.75
N GLY A 263 -16.48 -12.06 11.82
CA GLY A 263 -15.17 -12.66 12.03
C GLY A 263 -14.93 -13.19 13.43
N ALA A 264 -15.48 -12.54 14.45
CA ALA A 264 -15.32 -12.92 15.84
C ALA A 264 -15.87 -14.33 16.12
N LYS A 265 -16.98 -14.71 15.45
CA LYS A 265 -17.57 -16.06 15.53
C LYS A 265 -16.58 -17.20 15.20
N ARG A 266 -15.52 -16.91 14.44
CA ARG A 266 -14.52 -17.90 14.00
C ARG A 266 -13.28 -17.96 14.89
N VAL A 267 -13.13 -17.01 15.82
CA VAL A 267 -11.96 -16.93 16.70
C VAL A 267 -12.16 -17.91 17.86
N LYS A 268 -11.34 -18.96 17.91
CA LYS A 268 -11.33 -19.88 19.05
C LYS A 268 -10.87 -19.17 20.33
N PRO A 269 -11.47 -19.50 21.49
CA PRO A 269 -10.95 -19.07 22.79
C PRO A 269 -9.46 -19.41 22.93
N LYS A 270 -8.74 -18.58 23.70
CA LYS A 270 -7.35 -18.87 24.05
C LYS A 270 -7.28 -20.06 25.00
#